data_AF-A0AAN4U4E7-F1
#
_entry.id   AF-A0AAN4U4E7-F1
#
_cell.length_a   1.000
_cell.length_b   1.000
_cell.length_c   1.000
_cell.angle_alpha   90.00
_cell.angle_beta   90.00
_cell.angle_gamma   90.00
#
_symmetry.space_group_name_H-M   'P 1'
#
loop_
_entity.id
_entity.type
_entity.pdbx_description
1 polymer ?
#
loop_
_entity_poly.entity_id
_entity_poly.type
_entity_poly.pdbx_seq_one_letter_code
_entity_poly.pdbx_strand_id
1 'polypeptide(L)'
;MLRGFLSACTVFATLAMSLTRAHAQTHPCDELSVGHTPPALLAQSFRSNTAIVCHRVYIAMQSLDARVPLWSAEHLTDEALDSAESLGRVTKFFHPEAGLPYGRRAELADYRGSGLDRGHLTPSGSAPDQLSQEETFSLANVVPETPALNEGVWTGIEMAVADWAHRVGELYVVTGPVLQANGPTIGWDRIPVPTAIWKAVYDPVHERGGAWLCRNDDAPVCETLSYAALEQRIGVDPFPSLSLQIHNADPELPQPEISPYTPRSRSTGAERRALIDPMLRGFSRRF
;
A
#
# COMPACT_ATOMS: atom_id res chain seq x y z
N MET A 1 89.94 12.85 2.63
CA MET A 1 88.67 12.99 1.89
C MET A 1 87.65 12.03 2.52
N LEU A 2 86.82 12.52 3.45
CA LEU A 2 85.78 11.74 4.12
C LEU A 2 84.49 11.85 3.29
N ARG A 3 83.92 10.72 2.85
CA ARG A 3 82.59 10.66 2.21
C ARG A 3 81.55 10.29 3.26
N GLY A 4 80.60 11.18 3.51
CA GLY A 4 79.44 10.94 4.37
C GLY A 4 78.33 10.19 3.62
N PHE A 5 77.70 9.23 4.28
CA PHE A 5 76.46 8.58 3.85
C PHE A 5 75.29 9.26 4.56
N LEU A 6 74.37 9.83 3.79
CA LEU A 6 73.04 10.28 4.26
C LEU A 6 72.05 9.12 4.11
N SER A 7 71.52 8.64 5.24
CA SER A 7 70.44 7.66 5.28
C SER A 7 69.10 8.39 5.28
N ALA A 8 68.27 8.16 4.27
CA ALA A 8 66.94 8.73 4.16
C ALA A 8 65.91 7.85 4.88
N CYS A 9 65.45 8.26 6.06
CA CYS A 9 64.28 7.67 6.72
C CYS A 9 63.00 8.10 6.01
N THR A 10 62.33 7.17 5.35
CA THR A 10 60.98 7.36 4.78
C THR A 10 59.95 7.10 5.87
N VAL A 11 59.22 8.13 6.30
CA VAL A 11 58.09 8.01 7.23
C VAL A 11 56.85 7.62 6.43
N PHE A 12 56.34 6.40 6.63
CA PHE A 12 55.02 5.99 6.13
C PHE A 12 53.93 6.56 7.05
N ALA A 13 53.21 7.58 6.57
CA ALA A 13 51.99 8.06 7.22
C ALA A 13 50.83 7.10 6.89
N THR A 14 50.40 6.32 7.86
CA THR A 14 49.18 5.49 7.75
C THR A 14 47.95 6.39 7.87
N LEU A 15 47.24 6.58 6.76
CA LEU A 15 45.97 7.29 6.72
C LEU A 15 44.88 6.40 7.35
N ALA A 16 44.45 6.71 8.57
CA ALA A 16 43.31 6.05 9.18
C ALA A 16 42.02 6.55 8.50
N MET A 17 41.42 5.73 7.64
CA MET A 17 40.07 6.01 7.10
C MET A 17 39.04 5.73 8.20
N SER A 18 38.56 6.80 8.83
CA SER A 18 37.41 6.75 9.72
C SER A 18 36.16 6.35 8.93
N LEU A 19 35.67 5.13 9.14
CA LEU A 19 34.38 4.67 8.63
C LEU A 19 33.27 5.45 9.35
N THR A 20 32.76 6.50 8.74
CA THR A 20 31.51 7.13 9.18
C THR A 20 30.37 6.17 8.85
N ARG A 21 29.72 5.61 9.88
CA ARG A 21 28.42 4.93 9.71
C ARG A 21 27.44 5.95 9.14
N ALA A 22 27.06 5.78 7.88
CA ALA A 22 25.91 6.45 7.31
C ALA A 22 24.70 6.03 8.15
N HIS A 23 24.21 6.93 9.01
CA HIS A 23 22.90 6.76 9.61
C HIS A 23 21.91 7.00 8.48
N ALA A 24 21.15 5.97 8.09
CA ALA A 24 20.00 6.16 7.22
C ALA A 24 19.11 7.23 7.87
N GLN A 25 18.77 8.27 7.12
CA GLN A 25 17.84 9.28 7.60
C GLN A 25 16.47 8.62 7.74
N THR A 26 15.97 8.53 8.97
CA THR A 26 14.61 8.07 9.26
C THR A 26 13.62 9.15 8.82
N HIS A 27 12.62 8.80 8.03
CA HIS A 27 11.54 9.69 7.68
C HIS A 27 10.50 9.71 8.82
N PRO A 28 9.85 10.85 9.09
CA PRO A 28 8.81 10.92 10.13
C PRO A 28 7.68 9.92 9.91
N CYS A 29 7.42 9.55 8.65
CA CYS A 29 6.36 8.60 8.30
C CYS A 29 6.81 7.13 8.31
N ASP A 30 8.05 6.81 8.71
CA ASP A 30 8.52 5.43 8.84
C ASP A 30 7.74 4.67 9.94
N GLU A 31 7.23 5.37 10.95
CA GLU A 31 6.41 4.78 12.03
C GLU A 31 5.13 4.09 11.53
N LEU A 32 4.65 4.48 10.34
CA LEU A 32 3.49 3.89 9.68
C LEU A 32 3.79 2.49 9.08
N SER A 33 5.06 2.06 9.14
CA SER A 33 5.51 0.76 8.67
C SER A 33 6.04 -0.09 9.81
N VAL A 34 5.73 -1.39 9.78
CA VAL A 34 6.16 -2.33 10.82
C VAL A 34 7.69 -2.35 10.97
N GLY A 35 8.17 -2.20 12.20
CA GLY A 35 9.60 -2.10 12.49
C GLY A 35 10.29 -0.87 11.86
N HIS A 36 9.51 0.18 11.56
CA HIS A 36 9.97 1.42 10.92
C HIS A 36 10.70 1.18 9.59
N THR A 37 10.33 0.12 8.87
CA THR A 37 10.92 -0.25 7.60
C THR A 37 9.84 -0.25 6.53
N PRO A 38 9.82 0.76 5.63
CA PRO A 38 8.82 0.84 4.57
C PRO A 38 8.84 -0.36 3.62
N PRO A 39 7.72 -0.66 2.94
CA PRO A 39 7.65 -1.73 1.94
C PRO A 39 8.77 -1.64 0.90
N ALA A 40 9.40 -2.78 0.59
CA ALA A 40 10.57 -2.83 -0.28
C ALA A 40 10.19 -3.18 -1.72
N LEU A 41 10.67 -2.39 -2.68
CA LEU A 41 10.55 -2.71 -4.11
C LEU A 41 11.55 -3.82 -4.47
N LEU A 42 11.06 -5.02 -4.78
CA LEU A 42 11.88 -6.17 -5.19
C LEU A 42 12.21 -6.11 -6.68
N ALA A 43 11.25 -5.72 -7.52
CA ALA A 43 11.45 -5.61 -8.96
C ALA A 43 12.27 -4.36 -9.32
N GLN A 44 13.36 -4.55 -10.07
CA GLN A 44 14.24 -3.45 -10.49
C GLN A 44 13.51 -2.41 -11.35
N SER A 45 12.52 -2.84 -12.13
CA SER A 45 11.68 -1.95 -12.96
C SER A 45 10.93 -0.89 -12.16
N PHE A 46 10.67 -1.13 -10.87
CA PHE A 46 10.01 -0.16 -10.00
C PHE A 46 10.97 0.79 -9.31
N ARG A 47 12.28 0.50 -9.27
CA ARG A 47 13.25 1.29 -8.49
C ARG A 47 13.70 2.56 -9.19
N SER A 48 13.48 2.68 -10.49
CA SER A 48 13.82 3.91 -11.21
C SER A 48 12.75 4.97 -10.98
N ASN A 49 13.20 6.17 -10.62
CA ASN A 49 12.40 7.39 -10.71
C ASN A 49 11.15 7.38 -9.80
N THR A 50 11.37 7.05 -8.54
CA THR A 50 10.34 7.05 -7.50
C THR A 50 10.47 8.24 -6.56
N ALA A 51 9.41 8.51 -5.80
CA ALA A 51 9.42 9.45 -4.70
C ALA A 51 8.58 8.92 -3.55
N ILE A 52 8.98 9.23 -2.32
CA ILE A 52 8.14 9.02 -1.14
C ILE A 52 7.24 10.24 -0.96
N VAL A 53 5.96 9.99 -0.72
CA VAL A 53 5.01 10.96 -0.19
C VAL A 53 4.69 10.54 1.24
N CYS A 54 4.99 11.40 2.21
CA CYS A 54 4.63 11.22 3.61
C CYS A 54 3.42 12.08 3.94
N HIS A 55 2.32 11.45 4.35
CA HIS A 55 1.18 12.09 5.00
C HIS A 55 1.05 11.60 6.44
N ARG A 56 0.07 12.11 7.18
CA ARG A 56 -0.06 11.84 8.62
C ARG A 56 -0.44 10.40 8.94
N VAL A 57 -1.25 9.79 8.08
CA VAL A 57 -1.80 8.44 8.30
C VAL A 57 -1.31 7.43 7.28
N TYR A 58 -0.60 7.87 6.24
CA TYR A 58 0.01 6.96 5.28
C TYR A 58 1.34 7.47 4.72
N ILE A 59 2.18 6.51 4.35
CA ILE A 59 3.35 6.71 3.50
C ILE A 59 3.11 6.01 2.16
N ALA A 60 3.40 6.68 1.05
CA ALA A 60 3.23 6.10 -0.28
C ALA A 60 4.50 6.21 -1.13
N MET A 61 4.87 5.13 -1.79
CA MET A 61 5.91 5.14 -2.82
C MET A 61 5.28 5.43 -4.18
N GLN A 62 5.66 6.54 -4.78
CA GLN A 62 5.18 6.98 -6.09
C GLN A 62 6.08 6.45 -7.20
N SER A 63 5.50 5.96 -8.28
CA SER A 63 6.20 5.91 -9.56
C SER A 63 5.98 7.23 -10.28
N LEU A 64 7.03 8.02 -10.44
CA LEU A 64 6.90 9.31 -11.10
C LEU A 64 6.73 9.20 -12.62
N ASP A 65 7.09 8.06 -13.21
CA ASP A 65 6.86 7.77 -14.63
C ASP A 65 5.42 7.32 -14.89
N ALA A 66 4.88 6.48 -14.00
CA ALA A 66 3.50 6.02 -14.08
C ALA A 66 2.49 7.01 -13.48
N ARG A 67 2.96 7.98 -12.69
CA ARG A 67 2.17 9.04 -12.03
C ARG A 67 1.13 8.50 -11.03
N VAL A 68 1.36 7.32 -10.50
CA VAL A 68 0.52 6.62 -9.53
C VAL A 68 1.37 6.02 -8.40
N PRO A 69 0.79 5.78 -7.21
CA PRO A 69 1.44 5.00 -6.18
C PRO A 69 1.75 3.56 -6.64
N LEU A 70 2.89 3.05 -6.23
CA LEU A 70 3.28 1.63 -6.27
C LEU A 70 2.75 0.88 -5.05
N TRP A 71 2.64 1.58 -3.91
CA TRP A 71 1.98 1.13 -2.69
C TRP A 71 1.72 2.33 -1.78
N SER A 72 0.80 2.15 -0.83
CA SER A 72 0.57 2.98 0.36
C SER A 72 0.63 2.08 1.60
N ALA A 73 1.25 2.54 2.68
CA ALA A 73 1.31 1.85 3.96
C ALA A 73 0.73 2.74 5.07
N GLU A 74 -0.06 2.15 5.96
CA GLU A 74 -0.68 2.78 7.12
C GLU A 74 -0.53 1.92 8.38
N HIS A 75 -0.44 2.58 9.53
CA HIS A 75 -0.58 1.97 10.84
C HIS A 75 -1.96 2.32 11.38
N LEU A 76 -2.83 1.32 11.43
CA LEU A 76 -4.23 1.47 11.77
C LEU A 76 -4.44 1.06 13.23
N THR A 77 -4.95 1.97 14.07
CA THR A 77 -5.25 1.68 15.47
C THR A 77 -6.74 1.84 15.76
N ASP A 78 -7.21 1.13 16.80
CA ASP A 78 -8.56 1.24 17.35
C ASP A 78 -8.93 2.70 17.66
N GLU A 79 -8.02 3.45 18.29
CA GLU A 79 -8.27 4.86 18.65
C GLU A 79 -8.38 5.78 17.44
N ALA A 80 -7.61 5.52 16.38
CA ALA A 80 -7.68 6.28 15.14
C ALA A 80 -9.01 6.02 14.42
N LEU A 81 -9.49 4.77 14.43
CA LEU A 81 -10.78 4.39 13.88
C LEU A 81 -11.94 5.00 14.66
N ASP A 82 -11.94 4.93 15.99
CA ASP A 82 -12.96 5.58 16.83
C ASP A 82 -13.08 7.09 16.53
N SER A 83 -11.93 7.74 16.33
CA SER A 83 -11.87 9.15 15.96
C SER A 83 -12.42 9.40 14.55
N ALA A 84 -12.07 8.54 13.59
CA ALA A 84 -12.53 8.62 12.21
C ALA A 84 -14.05 8.39 12.09
N GLU A 85 -14.60 7.42 12.83
CA GLU A 85 -16.05 7.17 12.91
C GLU A 85 -16.79 8.37 13.49
N SER A 86 -16.26 8.94 14.57
CA SER A 86 -16.82 10.13 15.23
C SER A 86 -16.81 11.36 14.32
N LEU A 87 -15.75 11.51 13.52
CA LEU A 87 -15.62 12.58 12.53
C LEU A 87 -16.60 12.39 11.36
N GLY A 88 -16.74 11.16 10.89
CA GLY A 88 -17.41 10.84 9.63
C GLY A 88 -16.70 11.46 8.42
N ARG A 89 -17.36 11.44 7.26
CA ARG A 89 -16.81 12.03 6.04
C ARG A 89 -17.10 13.54 5.98
N VAL A 90 -16.05 14.34 6.12
CA VAL A 90 -16.11 15.81 6.08
C VAL A 90 -15.65 16.40 4.74
N THR A 91 -14.96 15.63 3.91
CA THR A 91 -14.55 16.04 2.55
C THR A 91 -14.82 14.96 1.50
N LYS A 92 -14.83 15.39 0.24
CA LYS A 92 -14.92 14.51 -0.95
C LYS A 92 -14.11 15.06 -2.13
N PHE A 93 -13.24 16.02 -1.87
CA PHE A 93 -12.57 16.80 -2.91
C PHE A 93 -11.17 16.25 -3.14
N PHE A 94 -11.03 15.44 -4.19
CA PHE A 94 -9.73 15.01 -4.68
C PHE A 94 -8.89 16.19 -5.16
N HIS A 95 -7.58 16.07 -4.99
CA HIS A 95 -6.62 17.07 -5.48
C HIS A 95 -5.31 16.42 -5.96
N PRO A 96 -4.60 17.03 -6.92
CA PRO A 96 -3.25 16.62 -7.27
C PRO A 96 -2.29 16.73 -6.09
N GLU A 97 -1.26 15.88 -6.05
CA GLU A 97 -0.25 15.94 -4.99
C GLU A 97 0.72 17.12 -5.21
N ALA A 98 0.66 18.11 -4.32
CA ALA A 98 1.44 19.34 -4.43
C ALA A 98 2.94 19.12 -4.24
N GLY A 99 3.33 18.11 -3.46
CA GLY A 99 4.73 17.74 -3.22
C GLY A 99 5.42 17.07 -4.41
N LEU A 100 4.67 16.62 -5.42
CA LEU A 100 5.21 16.01 -6.63
C LEU A 100 5.32 17.03 -7.78
N PRO A 101 6.37 16.93 -8.63
CA PRO A 101 6.50 17.81 -9.78
C PRO A 101 5.34 17.70 -10.77
N TYR A 102 4.96 18.82 -11.37
CA TYR A 102 4.02 18.83 -12.48
C TYR A 102 4.48 17.93 -13.63
N GLY A 103 3.55 17.22 -14.27
CA GLY A 103 3.84 16.22 -15.30
C GLY A 103 4.43 14.90 -14.78
N ARG A 104 4.63 14.78 -13.46
CA ARG A 104 5.13 13.58 -12.76
C ARG A 104 4.19 13.13 -11.63
N ARG A 105 2.92 13.58 -11.70
CA ARG A 105 1.81 13.25 -10.83
C ARG A 105 0.53 13.18 -11.67
N ALA A 106 -0.50 12.51 -11.17
CA ALA A 106 -1.81 12.51 -11.80
C ALA A 106 -2.54 13.84 -11.58
N GLU A 107 -3.39 14.21 -12.53
CA GLU A 107 -4.26 15.37 -12.45
C GLU A 107 -5.73 14.95 -12.48
N LEU A 108 -6.63 15.77 -11.94
CA LEU A 108 -8.07 15.45 -11.90
C LEU A 108 -8.67 15.26 -13.30
N ALA A 109 -8.07 15.90 -14.31
CA ALA A 109 -8.48 15.79 -15.69
C ALA A 109 -8.29 14.38 -16.26
N ASP A 110 -7.32 13.62 -15.75
CA ASP A 110 -7.03 12.27 -16.26
C ASP A 110 -8.14 11.26 -15.95
N TYR A 111 -8.79 11.44 -14.80
CA TYR A 111 -9.91 10.61 -14.35
C TYR A 111 -11.25 11.03 -14.94
N ARG A 112 -11.34 12.24 -15.51
CA ARG A 112 -12.62 12.78 -15.96
C ARG A 112 -13.13 12.04 -17.20
N GLY A 113 -14.28 11.38 -17.07
CA GLY A 113 -14.94 10.69 -18.18
C GLY A 113 -14.29 9.36 -18.57
N SER A 114 -13.39 8.82 -17.74
CA SER A 114 -12.78 7.51 -17.95
C SER A 114 -13.76 6.34 -17.76
N GLY A 115 -14.82 6.55 -16.97
CA GLY A 115 -15.71 5.49 -16.49
C GLY A 115 -15.14 4.69 -15.30
N LEU A 116 -13.95 5.07 -14.81
CA LEU A 116 -13.31 4.48 -13.64
C LEU A 116 -13.38 5.43 -12.43
N ASP A 117 -13.45 4.84 -11.26
CA ASP A 117 -13.39 5.54 -9.99
C ASP A 117 -11.96 5.96 -9.66
N ARG A 118 -11.89 6.94 -8.76
CA ARG A 118 -10.67 7.31 -8.04
C ARG A 118 -10.63 6.45 -6.77
N GLY A 119 -10.12 5.22 -6.91
CA GLY A 119 -10.00 4.25 -5.82
C GLY A 119 -8.86 4.61 -4.89
N HIS A 120 -9.14 4.67 -3.59
CA HIS A 120 -8.14 4.99 -2.57
C HIS A 120 -7.31 3.74 -2.24
N LEU A 121 -6.02 3.90 -1.97
CA LEU A 121 -5.22 2.82 -1.37
C LEU A 121 -5.39 2.81 0.17
N THR A 122 -5.20 3.97 0.79
CA THR A 122 -5.55 4.24 2.19
C THR A 122 -6.92 4.91 2.26
N PRO A 123 -7.94 4.26 2.84
CA PRO A 123 -9.31 4.76 2.79
C PRO A 123 -9.48 6.03 3.64
N SER A 124 -10.31 6.96 3.19
CA SER A 124 -10.62 8.16 3.99
C SER A 124 -11.32 7.86 5.31
N GLY A 125 -11.93 6.66 5.42
CA GLY A 125 -12.62 6.19 6.61
C GLY A 125 -11.69 5.78 7.76
N SER A 126 -10.38 5.63 7.53
CA SER A 126 -9.40 5.38 8.60
C SER A 126 -8.74 6.66 9.14
N ALA A 127 -9.05 7.82 8.57
CA ALA A 127 -8.40 9.08 8.93
C ALA A 127 -9.07 9.75 10.16
N PRO A 128 -8.34 9.97 11.28
CA PRO A 128 -8.92 10.38 12.56
C PRO A 128 -9.27 11.87 12.65
N ASP A 129 -8.81 12.70 11.71
CA ASP A 129 -9.05 14.14 11.71
C ASP A 129 -9.27 14.69 10.30
N GLN A 130 -9.83 15.90 10.21
CA GLN A 130 -10.16 16.50 8.91
C GLN A 130 -8.95 16.62 7.98
N LEU A 131 -7.79 16.99 8.51
CA LEU A 131 -6.60 17.24 7.68
C LEU A 131 -6.03 15.91 7.19
N SER A 132 -5.91 14.89 8.03
CA SER A 132 -5.52 13.55 7.58
C SER A 132 -6.54 12.96 6.60
N GLN A 133 -7.83 13.24 6.78
CA GLN A 133 -8.87 12.82 5.83
C GLN A 133 -8.68 13.52 4.48
N GLU A 134 -8.44 14.83 4.45
CA GLU A 134 -8.12 15.57 3.22
C GLU A 134 -6.88 15.01 2.51
N GLU A 135 -5.84 14.62 3.26
CA GLU A 135 -4.63 14.00 2.69
C GLU A 135 -4.91 12.65 1.98
N THR A 136 -5.90 11.88 2.44
CA THR A 136 -6.31 10.64 1.73
C THR A 136 -6.90 10.92 0.34
N PHE A 137 -7.45 12.12 0.11
CA PHE A 137 -7.98 12.54 -1.19
C PHE A 137 -6.90 13.08 -2.15
N SER A 138 -5.63 13.07 -1.75
CA SER A 138 -4.52 13.31 -2.67
C SER A 138 -4.48 12.24 -3.76
N LEU A 139 -4.28 12.62 -5.02
CA LEU A 139 -4.12 11.66 -6.11
C LEU A 139 -2.83 10.80 -5.98
N ALA A 140 -1.93 11.12 -5.05
CA ALA A 140 -0.83 10.23 -4.66
C ALA A 140 -1.31 8.95 -3.95
N ASN A 141 -2.54 8.93 -3.45
CA ASN A 141 -3.17 7.78 -2.79
C ASN A 141 -4.24 7.12 -3.68
N VAL A 142 -4.29 7.46 -4.97
CA VAL A 142 -5.39 7.09 -5.85
C VAL A 142 -4.90 6.32 -7.07
N VAL A 143 -5.64 5.27 -7.43
CA VAL A 143 -5.50 4.56 -8.70
C VAL A 143 -6.85 4.40 -9.40
N PRO A 144 -6.87 4.20 -10.73
CA PRO A 144 -8.11 3.92 -11.45
C PRO A 144 -8.71 2.55 -11.07
N GLU A 145 -9.91 2.54 -10.52
CA GLU A 145 -10.62 1.30 -10.17
C GLU A 145 -11.96 1.19 -10.90
N THR A 146 -12.38 -0.02 -11.25
CA THR A 146 -13.75 -0.24 -11.74
C THR A 146 -14.75 0.01 -10.61
N PRO A 147 -15.94 0.57 -10.89
CA PRO A 147 -16.97 0.74 -9.86
C PRO A 147 -17.38 -0.58 -9.21
N ALA A 148 -17.39 -1.68 -9.97
CA ALA A 148 -17.70 -3.01 -9.46
C ALA A 148 -16.72 -3.49 -8.37
N LEU A 149 -15.42 -3.18 -8.52
CA LEU A 149 -14.42 -3.45 -7.50
C LEU A 149 -14.53 -2.47 -6.33
N ASN A 150 -14.37 -1.18 -6.61
CA ASN A 150 -14.23 -0.10 -5.63
C ASN A 150 -15.45 -0.03 -4.69
N GLU A 151 -16.66 0.03 -5.24
CA GLU A 151 -17.90 0.09 -4.47
C GLU A 151 -18.37 -1.29 -3.98
N GLY A 152 -17.77 -2.37 -4.48
CA GLY A 152 -18.18 -3.75 -4.20
C GLY A 152 -17.30 -4.43 -3.15
N VAL A 153 -16.62 -5.50 -3.57
CA VAL A 153 -15.82 -6.35 -2.67
C VAL A 153 -14.67 -5.57 -2.01
N TRP A 154 -14.14 -4.53 -2.66
CA TRP A 154 -13.03 -3.74 -2.10
C TRP A 154 -13.44 -2.96 -0.86
N THR A 155 -14.55 -2.24 -0.92
CA THR A 155 -15.17 -1.60 0.26
C THR A 155 -15.41 -2.64 1.38
N GLY A 156 -15.86 -3.85 1.03
CA GLY A 156 -16.07 -4.93 1.99
C GLY A 156 -14.79 -5.41 2.68
N ILE A 157 -13.66 -5.45 1.96
CA ILE A 157 -12.34 -5.75 2.53
C ILE A 157 -11.90 -4.63 3.48
N GLU A 158 -12.05 -3.36 3.07
CA GLU A 158 -11.68 -2.21 3.91
C GLU A 158 -12.44 -2.19 5.23
N MET A 159 -13.75 -2.45 5.20
CA MET A 159 -14.58 -2.58 6.41
C MET A 159 -14.08 -3.72 7.30
N ALA A 160 -13.85 -4.91 6.73
CA ALA A 160 -13.39 -6.07 7.49
C ALA A 160 -12.02 -5.85 8.17
N VAL A 161 -11.15 -5.04 7.56
CA VAL A 161 -9.84 -4.66 8.14
C VAL A 161 -10.01 -3.67 9.28
N ALA A 162 -10.87 -2.65 9.13
CA ALA A 162 -11.18 -1.72 10.23
C ALA A 162 -11.79 -2.46 11.43
N ASP A 163 -12.79 -3.30 11.18
CA ASP A 163 -13.41 -4.18 12.17
C ASP A 163 -12.39 -5.10 12.86
N TRP A 164 -11.36 -5.54 12.13
CA TRP A 164 -10.31 -6.35 12.70
C TRP A 164 -9.38 -5.53 13.60
N ALA A 165 -8.95 -4.34 13.18
CA ALA A 165 -8.16 -3.43 14.01
C ALA A 165 -8.88 -3.11 15.33
N HIS A 166 -10.18 -2.82 15.32
CA HIS A 166 -10.96 -2.65 16.55
C HIS A 166 -10.89 -3.84 17.51
N ARG A 167 -10.81 -5.08 16.97
CA ARG A 167 -10.75 -6.29 17.81
C ARG A 167 -9.36 -6.58 18.36
N VAL A 168 -8.30 -6.24 17.63
CA VAL A 168 -6.92 -6.60 18.02
C VAL A 168 -6.08 -5.41 18.49
N GLY A 169 -6.62 -4.19 18.42
CA GLY A 169 -6.01 -2.95 18.86
C GLY A 169 -5.27 -2.23 17.74
N GLU A 170 -4.46 -2.93 16.95
CA GLU A 170 -3.69 -2.32 15.85
C GLU A 170 -3.41 -3.30 14.71
N LEU A 171 -3.25 -2.75 13.50
CA LEU A 171 -2.83 -3.46 12.30
C LEU A 171 -1.84 -2.60 11.50
N TYR A 172 -0.87 -3.25 10.86
CA TYR A 172 -0.10 -2.63 9.78
C TYR A 172 -0.69 -3.07 8.44
N VAL A 173 -1.02 -2.10 7.59
CA VAL A 173 -1.71 -2.35 6.32
C VAL A 173 -0.90 -1.76 5.18
N VAL A 174 -0.69 -2.54 4.13
CA VAL A 174 -0.06 -2.07 2.89
C VAL A 174 -0.96 -2.40 1.72
N THR A 175 -1.25 -1.42 0.89
CA THR A 175 -2.17 -1.52 -0.24
C THR A 175 -1.48 -1.05 -1.50
N GLY A 176 -1.71 -1.70 -2.64
CA GLY A 176 -1.15 -1.24 -3.89
C GLY A 176 -1.80 -1.82 -5.15
N PRO A 177 -1.47 -1.25 -6.32
CA PRO A 177 -1.90 -1.77 -7.60
C PRO A 177 -0.96 -2.86 -8.14
N VAL A 178 -1.50 -3.69 -9.05
CA VAL A 178 -0.70 -4.53 -9.96
C VAL A 178 -0.68 -3.87 -11.34
N LEU A 179 0.43 -3.21 -11.65
CA LEU A 179 0.64 -2.52 -12.91
C LEU A 179 1.19 -3.47 -13.98
N GLN A 180 0.61 -3.43 -15.17
CA GLN A 180 1.08 -4.20 -16.31
C GLN A 180 1.79 -3.29 -17.31
N ALA A 181 2.97 -3.71 -17.78
CA ALA A 181 3.65 -3.04 -18.88
C ALA A 181 2.77 -3.06 -20.14
N ASN A 182 2.61 -1.89 -20.79
CA ASN A 182 1.73 -1.69 -21.95
C ASN A 182 0.25 -2.03 -21.70
N GLY A 183 -0.20 -1.95 -20.44
CA GLY A 183 -1.61 -2.04 -20.08
C GLY A 183 -2.44 -0.82 -20.52
N PRO A 184 -3.76 -0.88 -20.33
CA PRO A 184 -4.64 0.25 -20.61
C PRO A 184 -4.31 1.47 -19.73
N THR A 185 -4.55 2.66 -20.27
CA THR A 185 -4.32 3.93 -19.59
C THR A 185 -5.50 4.87 -19.78
N ILE A 186 -5.72 5.77 -18.83
CA ILE A 186 -6.73 6.83 -18.91
C ILE A 186 -6.08 8.21 -18.97
N GLY A 187 -6.84 9.21 -19.39
CA GLY A 187 -6.41 10.60 -19.34
C GLY A 187 -5.36 10.97 -20.39
N TRP A 188 -4.99 12.26 -20.37
CA TRP A 188 -3.94 12.77 -21.24
C TRP A 188 -2.57 12.31 -20.78
N ASP A 189 -2.37 12.26 -19.46
CA ASP A 189 -1.13 11.83 -18.84
C ASP A 189 -1.01 10.31 -18.74
N ARG A 190 -1.88 9.54 -19.42
CA ARG A 190 -1.79 8.09 -19.57
C ARG A 190 -1.62 7.36 -18.23
N ILE A 191 -2.46 7.71 -17.27
CA ILE A 191 -2.50 7.07 -15.95
C ILE A 191 -2.84 5.59 -16.15
N PRO A 192 -1.97 4.65 -15.72
CA PRO A 192 -2.22 3.23 -15.95
C PRO A 192 -3.41 2.75 -15.15
N VAL A 193 -4.21 1.88 -15.76
CA VAL A 193 -5.27 1.15 -15.07
C VAL A 193 -4.67 -0.15 -14.53
N PRO A 194 -4.63 -0.36 -13.21
CA PRO A 194 -4.16 -1.60 -12.60
C PRO A 194 -4.98 -2.80 -13.09
N THR A 195 -4.32 -3.94 -13.26
CA THR A 195 -5.00 -5.22 -13.56
C THR A 195 -5.64 -5.85 -12.33
N ALA A 196 -5.11 -5.53 -11.15
CA ALA A 196 -5.57 -5.98 -9.85
C ALA A 196 -5.16 -4.97 -8.78
N ILE A 197 -5.82 -5.02 -7.62
CA ILE A 197 -5.47 -4.29 -6.40
C ILE A 197 -5.20 -5.32 -5.30
N TRP A 198 -4.20 -5.07 -4.46
CA TRP A 198 -3.84 -5.93 -3.35
C TRP A 198 -3.79 -5.17 -2.03
N LYS A 199 -4.08 -5.86 -0.93
CA LYS A 199 -3.99 -5.35 0.45
C LYS A 199 -3.39 -6.43 1.35
N ALA A 200 -2.21 -6.17 1.88
CA ALA A 200 -1.52 -6.99 2.87
C ALA A 200 -1.76 -6.41 4.28
N VAL A 201 -2.07 -7.26 5.24
CA VAL A 201 -2.44 -6.86 6.61
C VAL A 201 -1.73 -7.72 7.62
N TYR A 202 -1.02 -7.08 8.55
CA TYR A 202 -0.28 -7.74 9.63
C TYR A 202 -0.83 -7.31 11.00
N ASP A 203 -1.13 -8.32 11.83
CA ASP A 203 -1.52 -8.21 13.24
C ASP A 203 -0.28 -8.46 14.10
N PRO A 204 0.33 -7.40 14.67
CA PRO A 204 1.57 -7.53 15.43
C PRO A 204 1.37 -8.20 16.80
N VAL A 205 0.15 -8.20 17.34
CA VAL A 205 -0.17 -8.78 18.66
C VAL A 205 -0.18 -10.30 18.58
N HIS A 206 -0.70 -10.85 17.48
CA HIS A 206 -0.84 -12.29 17.27
C HIS A 206 0.17 -12.85 16.24
N GLU A 207 1.04 -12.01 15.69
CA GLU A 207 2.07 -12.35 14.70
C GLU A 207 1.52 -13.10 13.47
N ARG A 208 0.37 -12.65 12.96
CA ARG A 208 -0.34 -13.29 11.85
C ARG A 208 -0.81 -12.28 10.81
N GLY A 209 -1.28 -12.78 9.67
CA GLY A 209 -1.85 -11.94 8.64
C GLY A 209 -1.92 -12.65 7.29
N GLY A 210 -1.96 -11.84 6.23
CA GLY A 210 -2.01 -12.30 4.86
C GLY A 210 -2.34 -11.16 3.91
N ALA A 211 -2.58 -11.47 2.65
CA ALA A 211 -3.01 -10.47 1.68
C ALA A 211 -4.22 -10.90 0.85
N TRP A 212 -5.06 -9.93 0.48
CA TRP A 212 -6.00 -10.08 -0.62
C TRP A 212 -5.37 -9.60 -1.93
N LEU A 213 -5.70 -10.25 -3.03
CA LEU A 213 -5.43 -9.79 -4.40
C LEU A 213 -6.73 -9.90 -5.21
N CYS A 214 -7.27 -8.77 -5.64
CA CYS A 214 -8.56 -8.66 -6.33
C CYS A 214 -8.37 -8.16 -7.76
N ARG A 215 -8.99 -8.81 -8.75
CA ARG A 215 -9.00 -8.30 -10.13
C ARG A 215 -9.73 -6.97 -10.22
N ASN A 216 -9.19 -6.06 -11.03
CA ASN A 216 -9.80 -4.77 -11.32
C ASN A 216 -10.58 -4.84 -12.64
N ASP A 217 -11.74 -5.49 -12.58
CA ASP A 217 -12.66 -5.65 -13.71
C ASP A 217 -14.13 -5.61 -13.23
N ASP A 218 -15.09 -5.65 -14.16
CA ASP A 218 -16.53 -5.55 -13.85
C ASP A 218 -17.10 -6.77 -13.10
N ALA A 219 -16.31 -7.83 -12.89
CA ALA A 219 -16.68 -9.03 -12.16
C ALA A 219 -15.52 -9.46 -11.25
N PRO A 220 -15.19 -8.64 -10.24
CA PRO A 220 -13.98 -8.78 -9.46
C PRO A 220 -13.96 -10.13 -8.74
N VAL A 221 -12.82 -10.81 -8.81
CA VAL A 221 -12.53 -12.02 -8.05
C VAL A 221 -11.29 -11.75 -7.23
N CYS A 222 -11.37 -12.09 -5.95
CA CYS A 222 -10.28 -11.99 -5.01
C CYS A 222 -9.80 -13.37 -4.58
N GLU A 223 -8.50 -13.46 -4.30
CA GLU A 223 -7.86 -14.59 -3.63
C GLU A 223 -7.11 -14.10 -2.39
N THR A 224 -6.86 -15.00 -1.44
CA THR A 224 -6.00 -14.74 -0.29
C THR A 224 -4.64 -15.40 -0.50
N LEU A 225 -3.57 -14.72 -0.10
CA LEU A 225 -2.18 -15.11 -0.34
C LEU A 225 -1.35 -14.92 0.93
N SER A 226 -0.34 -15.77 1.13
CA SER A 226 0.78 -15.44 2.02
C SER A 226 1.59 -14.26 1.45
N TYR A 227 2.40 -13.60 2.27
CA TYR A 227 3.24 -12.48 1.79
C TYR A 227 4.24 -12.94 0.74
N ALA A 228 4.89 -14.09 0.95
CA ALA A 228 5.82 -14.65 -0.02
C ALA A 228 5.15 -14.96 -1.38
N ALA A 229 3.89 -15.42 -1.38
CA ALA A 229 3.14 -15.65 -2.62
C ALA A 229 2.72 -14.34 -3.30
N LEU A 230 2.37 -13.31 -2.51
CA LEU A 230 2.07 -11.98 -3.02
C LEU A 230 3.32 -11.36 -3.68
N GLU A 231 4.46 -11.36 -2.99
CA GLU A 231 5.74 -10.81 -3.46
C GLU A 231 6.13 -11.32 -4.84
N GLN A 232 5.97 -12.63 -5.08
CA GLN A 232 6.26 -13.25 -6.38
C GLN A 232 5.37 -12.70 -7.51
N ARG A 233 4.16 -12.23 -7.19
CA ARG A 233 3.22 -11.68 -8.18
C ARG A 233 3.41 -10.19 -8.39
N ILE A 234 3.71 -9.43 -7.34
CA ILE A 234 3.67 -7.97 -7.38
C ILE A 234 5.06 -7.32 -7.34
N GLY A 235 6.12 -8.05 -7.00
CA GLY A 235 7.48 -7.51 -6.92
C GLY A 235 7.69 -6.46 -5.83
N VAL A 236 6.89 -6.52 -4.76
CA VAL A 236 6.95 -5.67 -3.57
C VAL A 236 6.88 -6.58 -2.35
N ASP A 237 7.77 -6.36 -1.40
CA ASP A 237 7.70 -6.93 -0.05
C ASP A 237 6.94 -5.93 0.84
N PRO A 238 5.71 -6.24 1.26
CA PRO A 238 4.92 -5.33 2.09
C PRO A 238 5.51 -5.14 3.49
N PHE A 239 6.25 -6.11 4.01
CA PHE A 239 6.68 -6.14 5.41
C PHE A 239 8.12 -6.68 5.56
N PRO A 240 9.14 -5.95 5.08
CA PRO A 240 10.52 -6.44 4.99
C PRO A 240 11.24 -6.65 6.33
N SER A 241 10.68 -6.12 7.42
CA SER A 241 11.23 -6.33 8.77
C SER A 241 10.74 -7.63 9.43
N LEU A 242 9.75 -8.31 8.85
CA LEU A 242 9.20 -9.56 9.40
C LEU A 242 10.07 -10.77 9.05
N SER A 243 9.92 -11.83 9.83
CA SER A 243 10.66 -13.07 9.61
C SER A 243 10.14 -13.84 8.39
N LEU A 244 11.01 -14.65 7.77
CA LEU A 244 10.60 -15.57 6.71
C LEU A 244 9.50 -16.55 7.15
N GLN A 245 9.42 -16.89 8.44
CA GLN A 245 8.35 -17.74 8.95
C GLN A 245 6.99 -17.03 8.80
N ILE A 246 6.90 -15.75 9.14
CA ILE A 246 5.68 -14.95 8.98
C ILE A 246 5.35 -14.78 7.50
N HIS A 247 6.36 -14.52 6.65
CA HIS A 247 6.16 -14.39 5.20
C HIS A 247 5.57 -15.64 4.53
N ASN A 248 5.94 -16.83 5.02
CA ASN A 248 5.51 -18.11 4.46
C ASN A 248 4.29 -18.72 5.16
N ALA A 249 3.76 -18.09 6.21
CA ALA A 249 2.58 -18.58 6.93
C ALA A 249 1.33 -18.59 6.03
N ASP A 250 0.41 -19.50 6.30
CA ASP A 250 -0.91 -19.51 5.64
C ASP A 250 -1.67 -18.22 5.98
N PRO A 251 -2.39 -17.62 5.02
CA PRO A 251 -3.08 -16.36 5.26
C PRO A 251 -4.23 -16.53 6.27
N GLU A 252 -4.17 -15.75 7.35
CA GLU A 252 -5.23 -15.62 8.35
C GLU A 252 -5.87 -14.23 8.24
N LEU A 253 -6.97 -14.15 7.51
CA LEU A 253 -7.67 -12.89 7.23
C LEU A 253 -9.17 -13.00 7.56
N PRO A 254 -9.82 -11.90 7.99
CA PRO A 254 -11.27 -11.86 8.14
C PRO A 254 -11.97 -12.07 6.78
N GLN A 255 -13.23 -12.46 6.82
CA GLN A 255 -14.04 -12.46 5.60
C GLN A 255 -14.41 -11.01 5.24
N PRO A 256 -14.36 -10.62 3.96
CA PRO A 256 -14.89 -9.33 3.52
C PRO A 256 -16.34 -9.16 3.93
N GLU A 257 -16.69 -7.94 4.29
CA GLU A 257 -18.06 -7.56 4.60
C GLU A 257 -18.86 -7.28 3.32
N ILE A 258 -20.19 -7.14 3.48
CA ILE A 258 -21.04 -6.70 2.38
C ILE A 258 -20.98 -5.20 2.30
N SER A 259 -20.48 -4.69 1.17
CA SER A 259 -20.48 -3.26 0.91
C SER A 259 -21.89 -2.66 1.02
N PRO A 260 -22.05 -1.51 1.70
CA PRO A 260 -23.32 -0.81 1.80
C PRO A 260 -23.80 -0.25 0.44
N TYR A 261 -22.92 -0.15 -0.55
CA TYR A 261 -23.23 0.32 -1.90
C TYR A 261 -23.75 -0.80 -2.81
N THR A 262 -23.60 -2.08 -2.40
CA THR A 262 -24.21 -3.19 -3.12
C THR A 262 -25.74 -3.04 -3.03
N PRO A 263 -26.48 -3.10 -4.16
CA PRO A 263 -27.94 -2.97 -4.13
C PRO A 263 -28.55 -3.94 -3.11
N ARG A 264 -29.31 -3.43 -2.14
CA ARG A 264 -30.02 -4.23 -1.14
C ARG A 264 -31.10 -5.09 -1.80
N SER A 265 -30.71 -6.16 -2.46
CA SER A 265 -31.58 -7.32 -2.64
C SER A 265 -31.91 -7.84 -1.25
N ARG A 266 -33.20 -7.93 -0.91
CA ARG A 266 -33.73 -8.47 0.35
C ARG A 266 -33.19 -9.88 0.58
N SER A 267 -32.01 -10.02 1.18
CA SER A 267 -31.34 -11.30 1.33
C SER A 267 -31.05 -11.64 2.79
N THR A 268 -31.39 -12.87 3.13
CA THR A 268 -31.18 -13.50 4.44
C THR A 268 -29.69 -13.83 4.65
N GLY A 269 -29.27 -14.15 5.88
CA GLY A 269 -27.86 -14.42 6.21
C GLY A 269 -27.20 -15.55 5.42
N ALA A 270 -27.97 -16.46 4.82
CA ALA A 270 -27.44 -17.55 3.96
C ALA A 270 -27.15 -17.07 2.53
N GLU A 271 -27.98 -16.19 1.97
CA GLU A 271 -27.79 -15.57 0.66
C GLU A 271 -26.64 -14.56 0.67
N ARG A 272 -26.36 -13.95 1.83
CA ARG A 272 -25.20 -13.08 2.07
C ARG A 272 -23.87 -13.79 1.85
N ARG A 273 -23.72 -15.02 2.35
CA ARG A 273 -22.55 -15.87 2.06
C ARG A 273 -22.45 -16.19 0.58
N ALA A 274 -23.56 -16.48 -0.09
CA ALA A 274 -23.58 -16.81 -1.51
C ALA A 274 -23.24 -15.64 -2.46
N LEU A 275 -23.24 -14.39 -2.00
CA LEU A 275 -22.78 -13.22 -2.76
C LEU A 275 -21.25 -13.03 -2.67
N ILE A 276 -20.66 -13.38 -1.52
CA ILE A 276 -19.23 -13.24 -1.25
C ILE A 276 -18.45 -14.44 -1.79
N ASP A 277 -18.99 -15.66 -1.68
CA ASP A 277 -18.30 -16.91 -2.04
C ASP A 277 -17.88 -17.00 -3.53
N PRO A 278 -18.68 -16.52 -4.53
CA PRO A 278 -18.24 -16.48 -5.92
C PRO A 278 -17.17 -15.44 -6.20
N MET A 279 -17.11 -14.36 -5.40
CA MET A 279 -16.09 -13.31 -5.46
C MET A 279 -14.79 -13.76 -4.81
N LEU A 280 -14.84 -14.66 -3.83
CA LEU A 280 -13.68 -15.26 -3.17
C LEU A 280 -13.41 -16.66 -3.75
N ARG A 281 -12.68 -16.74 -4.87
CA ARG A 281 -12.24 -18.05 -5.36
C ARG A 281 -10.91 -18.41 -4.76
N GLY A 282 -10.93 -19.23 -3.71
CA GLY A 282 -9.68 -19.83 -3.27
C GLY A 282 -9.65 -20.71 -2.03
N PHE A 283 -10.73 -21.35 -1.55
CA PHE A 283 -10.57 -22.47 -0.60
C PHE A 283 -11.74 -23.45 -0.65
N SER A 284 -11.55 -24.59 -1.35
CA SER A 284 -12.05 -25.89 -0.87
C SER A 284 -11.46 -27.04 -1.69
N ARG A 285 -10.55 -27.79 -1.06
CA ARG A 285 -10.47 -29.26 -0.96
C ARG A 285 -9.02 -29.73 -1.09
N ARG A 286 -8.41 -29.99 0.06
CA ARG A 286 -7.90 -31.33 0.37
C ARG A 286 -8.14 -31.59 1.86
N PHE A 287 -8.99 -32.59 2.09
CA PHE A 287 -8.92 -33.45 3.26
C PHE A 287 -7.55 -34.11 3.34
#